data_AF-A0AAJ7L8R5-F1
#
_entry.id   AF-A0AAJ7L8R5-F1
#
_cell.length_a   1.000
_cell.length_b   1.000
_cell.length_c   1.000
_cell.angle_alpha   90.00
_cell.angle_beta   90.00
_cell.angle_gamma   90.00
#
_symmetry.space_group_name_H-M   'P 1'
#
loop_
_entity.id
_entity.type
_entity.pdbx_description
1 polymer ?
#
loop_
_entity_poly.entity_id
_entity_poly.type
_entity_poly.pdbx_seq_one_letter_code
_entity_poly.pdbx_strand_id
1 'polypeptide(L)'
;MEVDVLEFLVPVENNKTLFVWDIQPVHTEAEIYERLFSVFSSFGPLYLLKVSSNAPLHPPGFSALVKFYSAAQASEAQRRTDGCLLFQTSPLKVRLSSKQTPHFLSDSSRPLSHARCLELANHCLGFNGWTSDIITLKELTNKEEEEEGGGGRRRRLRFGCLLQLSFPPHRQTTRGAAVVEDSFTCTGPDVLLQKRCKLQKQVREKALVQAFTTVLLILLGNGKVMVEVKQTSDQFLPEQIEGVLQVNEFSWSEFDPDEEDGGDEEWDLTVS
;
A
#
# COMPACT_ATOMS: atom_id res chain seq x y z
N MET A 1 27.13 -4.21 9.40
CA MET A 1 25.76 -3.92 9.87
C MET A 1 24.87 -4.05 8.67
N GLU A 2 23.95 -5.01 8.66
CA GLU A 2 22.88 -5.04 7.65
C GLU A 2 21.89 -3.95 8.03
N VAL A 3 21.75 -2.95 7.17
CA VAL A 3 20.78 -1.87 7.27
C VAL A 3 19.88 -2.02 6.07
N ASP A 4 18.57 -2.00 6.29
CA ASP A 4 17.59 -2.04 5.22
C ASP A 4 16.65 -0.84 5.31
N VAL A 5 16.19 -0.35 4.17
CA VAL A 5 15.34 0.84 4.09
C VAL A 5 14.02 0.44 3.47
N LEU A 6 12.94 0.67 4.22
CA LEU A 6 11.58 0.49 3.72
C LEU A 6 10.98 1.84 3.36
N GLU A 7 10.38 1.88 2.18
CA GLU A 7 9.58 3.00 1.73
C GLU A 7 8.10 2.62 1.75
N PHE A 8 7.23 3.61 1.91
CA PHE A 8 5.78 3.43 1.77
C PHE A 8 5.34 3.41 0.29
N LEU A 9 6.04 2.59 -0.51
CA LEU A 9 5.80 2.37 -1.92
C LEU A 9 5.53 0.88 -2.18
N VAL A 10 4.80 0.60 -3.26
CA VAL A 10 4.59 -0.77 -3.72
C VAL A 10 5.95 -1.38 -4.08
N PRO A 11 6.37 -2.50 -3.46
CA PRO A 11 7.63 -3.13 -3.83
C PRO A 11 7.51 -3.62 -5.28
N VAL A 12 8.49 -3.34 -6.12
CA VAL A 12 8.49 -3.76 -7.55
C VAL A 12 9.64 -4.71 -7.85
N GLU A 13 10.60 -4.81 -6.93
CA GLU A 13 11.85 -5.52 -7.15
C GLU A 13 11.69 -7.03 -6.96
N ASN A 14 12.26 -7.79 -7.90
CA ASN A 14 12.19 -9.25 -7.90
C ASN A 14 12.88 -9.86 -6.68
N ASN A 15 13.92 -9.21 -6.16
CA ASN A 15 14.65 -9.65 -4.96
C ASN A 15 13.85 -9.50 -3.65
N LYS A 16 12.63 -8.95 -3.70
CA LYS A 16 11.67 -8.91 -2.59
C LYS A 16 10.58 -9.97 -2.72
N THR A 17 10.58 -10.75 -3.80
CA THR A 17 9.50 -11.70 -4.12
C THR A 17 10.03 -13.13 -4.09
N LEU A 18 9.36 -14.00 -3.35
CA LEU A 18 9.62 -15.44 -3.26
C LEU A 18 8.51 -16.21 -3.97
N PHE A 19 8.91 -17.23 -4.70
CA PHE A 19 8.03 -18.26 -5.25
C PHE A 19 8.22 -19.53 -4.43
N VAL A 20 7.10 -20.05 -3.91
CA VAL A 20 7.03 -21.25 -3.08
C VAL A 20 6.26 -22.31 -3.86
N TRP A 21 6.85 -23.49 -4.02
CA TRP A 21 6.21 -24.60 -4.74
C TRP A 21 6.47 -25.94 -4.07
N ASP A 22 5.92 -27.01 -4.68
CA ASP A 22 5.80 -28.35 -4.09
C ASP A 22 4.91 -28.37 -2.82
N ILE A 23 3.91 -27.47 -2.74
CA ILE A 23 2.91 -27.51 -1.67
C ILE A 23 1.90 -28.62 -1.98
N GLN A 24 1.77 -29.56 -1.05
CA GLN A 24 0.88 -30.70 -1.22
C GLN A 24 -0.59 -30.30 -1.08
N PRO A 25 -1.51 -30.94 -1.83
CA PRO A 25 -2.95 -30.68 -1.76
C PRO A 25 -3.61 -31.39 -0.56
N VAL A 26 -2.94 -31.42 0.60
CA VAL A 26 -3.42 -32.06 1.83
C VAL A 26 -4.33 -31.12 2.62
N HIS A 27 -4.13 -29.82 2.46
CA HIS A 27 -4.84 -28.77 3.17
C HIS A 27 -5.65 -27.92 2.19
N THR A 28 -6.64 -27.22 2.71
CA THR A 28 -7.37 -26.21 1.93
C THR A 28 -6.49 -24.99 1.62
N GLU A 29 -6.83 -24.23 0.59
CA GLU A 29 -6.09 -23.02 0.21
C GLU A 29 -5.96 -22.02 1.37
N ALA A 30 -7.04 -21.83 2.14
CA ALA A 30 -7.06 -20.94 3.30
C ALA A 30 -6.12 -21.43 4.42
N GLU A 31 -6.08 -22.73 4.71
CA GLU A 31 -5.15 -23.28 5.70
C GLU A 31 -3.69 -23.17 5.26
N ILE A 32 -3.42 -23.35 3.98
CA ILE A 32 -2.10 -23.14 3.38
C ILE A 32 -1.70 -21.67 3.52
N TYR A 33 -2.61 -20.75 3.22
CA TYR A 33 -2.41 -19.32 3.37
C TYR A 33 -2.00 -18.96 4.81
N GLU A 34 -2.78 -19.38 5.81
CA GLU A 34 -2.50 -19.07 7.22
C GLU A 34 -1.15 -19.63 7.69
N ARG A 35 -0.81 -20.87 7.28
CA ARG A 35 0.48 -21.49 7.63
C ARG A 35 1.65 -20.77 6.98
N LEU A 36 1.55 -20.43 5.70
CA LEU A 36 2.57 -19.66 5.00
C LEU A 36 2.69 -18.26 5.60
N PHE A 37 1.56 -17.59 5.85
CA PHE A 37 1.54 -16.26 6.47
C PHE A 37 2.26 -16.28 7.82
N SER A 38 1.92 -17.23 8.70
CA SER A 38 2.56 -17.37 10.01
C SER A 38 4.08 -17.57 9.92
N VAL A 39 4.56 -18.40 8.99
CA VAL A 39 6.00 -18.63 8.82
C VAL A 39 6.69 -17.41 8.21
N PHE A 40 6.19 -16.89 7.09
CA PHE A 40 6.87 -15.84 6.35
C PHE A 40 6.80 -14.47 7.05
N SER A 41 5.69 -14.17 7.74
CA SER A 41 5.58 -12.93 8.54
C SER A 41 6.56 -12.88 9.71
N SER A 42 7.05 -14.03 10.19
CA SER A 42 8.07 -14.06 11.26
C SER A 42 9.42 -13.49 10.83
N PHE A 43 9.70 -13.42 9.53
CA PHE A 43 10.91 -12.81 8.99
C PHE A 43 10.76 -11.30 8.78
N GLY A 44 9.54 -10.82 8.57
CA GLY A 44 9.27 -9.41 8.28
C GLY A 44 7.87 -9.16 7.72
N PRO A 45 7.49 -7.88 7.57
CA PRO A 45 6.19 -7.51 7.01
C PRO A 45 6.08 -7.95 5.55
N LEU A 46 4.94 -8.57 5.24
CA LEU A 46 4.58 -9.02 3.90
C LEU A 46 3.74 -7.94 3.22
N TYR A 47 4.08 -7.61 1.98
CA TYR A 47 3.23 -6.81 1.10
C TYR A 47 2.11 -7.66 0.50
N LEU A 48 2.45 -8.88 0.05
CA LEU A 48 1.51 -9.79 -0.60
C LEU A 48 1.84 -11.23 -0.23
N LEU A 49 0.78 -12.01 0.02
CA LEU A 49 0.82 -13.46 0.00
C LEU A 49 -0.34 -13.91 -0.88
N LYS A 50 -0.07 -14.65 -1.95
CA LYS A 50 -1.10 -15.24 -2.80
C LYS A 50 -0.83 -16.73 -2.92
N VAL A 51 -1.81 -17.55 -2.60
CA VAL A 51 -1.76 -19.00 -2.85
C VAL A 51 -2.54 -19.26 -4.14
N SER A 52 -2.11 -20.22 -4.94
CA SER A 52 -2.77 -20.57 -6.19
C SER A 52 -2.65 -22.06 -6.43
N SER A 53 -3.75 -22.68 -6.87
CA SER A 53 -3.70 -24.08 -7.32
C SER A 53 -2.77 -24.21 -8.53
N ASN A 54 -2.04 -25.31 -8.60
CA ASN A 54 -1.28 -25.64 -9.80
C ASN A 54 -2.23 -25.79 -11.00
N ALA A 55 -1.76 -25.41 -12.19
CA ALA A 55 -2.53 -25.56 -13.42
C ALA A 55 -2.84 -27.05 -13.69
N PRO A 56 -3.91 -27.37 -14.45
CA PRO A 56 -4.38 -28.76 -14.66
C PRO A 56 -3.34 -29.71 -15.27
N LEU A 57 -2.33 -29.16 -15.94
CA LEU A 57 -1.24 -29.92 -16.59
C LEU A 57 -0.11 -30.33 -15.63
N HIS A 58 -0.12 -29.82 -14.40
CA HIS A 58 0.88 -30.12 -13.37
C HIS A 58 0.32 -31.07 -12.30
N PRO A 59 1.19 -31.74 -11.52
CA PRO A 59 0.75 -32.54 -10.39
C PRO A 59 -0.15 -31.74 -9.44
N PRO A 60 -1.20 -32.36 -8.86
CA PRO A 60 -2.12 -31.69 -7.96
C PRO A 60 -1.34 -31.13 -6.77
N GLY A 61 -1.57 -29.87 -6.46
CA GLY A 61 -0.84 -29.13 -5.44
C GLY A 61 -1.05 -27.64 -5.57
N PHE A 62 -0.33 -26.90 -4.75
CA PHE A 62 -0.39 -25.44 -4.72
C PHE A 62 0.99 -24.84 -4.96
N SER A 63 0.97 -23.60 -5.41
CA SER A 63 2.10 -22.69 -5.41
C SER A 63 1.71 -21.41 -4.69
N ALA A 64 2.69 -20.67 -4.21
CA ALA A 64 2.43 -19.40 -3.56
C ALA A 64 3.47 -18.35 -3.96
N LEU A 65 3.00 -17.11 -4.04
CA LEU A 65 3.79 -15.92 -4.24
C LEU A 65 3.83 -15.13 -2.93
N VAL A 66 5.03 -14.91 -2.39
CA VAL A 66 5.25 -14.15 -1.16
C VAL A 66 6.08 -12.93 -1.49
N LYS A 67 5.58 -11.72 -1.20
CA LYS A 67 6.30 -10.48 -1.46
C LYS A 67 6.52 -9.72 -0.17
N PHE A 68 7.77 -9.40 0.11
CA PHE A 68 8.19 -8.63 1.28
C PHE A 68 8.33 -7.14 0.92
N TYR A 69 8.32 -6.29 1.95
CA TYR A 69 8.80 -4.91 1.78
C TYR A 69 10.34 -4.83 1.71
N SER A 70 11.01 -5.79 2.34
CA SER A 70 12.47 -5.87 2.52
C SER A 70 13.08 -6.95 1.63
N ALA A 71 14.15 -6.61 0.90
CA ALA A 71 14.91 -7.59 0.14
C ALA A 71 15.79 -8.47 1.06
N ALA A 72 16.29 -7.89 2.16
CA ALA A 72 17.07 -8.62 3.14
C ALA A 72 16.24 -9.71 3.84
N GLN A 73 15.01 -9.38 4.25
CA GLN A 73 14.07 -10.33 4.87
C GLN A 73 13.60 -11.39 3.89
N ALA A 74 13.33 -11.03 2.62
CA ALA A 74 13.02 -12.02 1.59
C ALA A 74 14.17 -13.01 1.39
N SER A 75 15.40 -12.51 1.30
CA SER A 75 16.59 -13.34 1.15
C SER A 75 16.83 -14.26 2.37
N GLU A 76 16.64 -13.75 3.58
CA GLU A 76 16.76 -14.55 4.80
C GLU A 76 15.65 -15.61 4.90
N ALA A 77 14.40 -15.24 4.60
CA ALA A 77 13.29 -16.17 4.55
C ALA A 77 13.56 -17.29 3.55
N GLN A 78 14.06 -16.97 2.36
CA GLN A 78 14.43 -17.97 1.34
C GLN A 78 15.50 -18.93 1.85
N ARG A 79 16.61 -18.43 2.44
CA ARG A 79 17.68 -19.26 2.98
C ARG A 79 17.21 -20.22 4.08
N ARG A 80 16.26 -19.78 4.91
CA ARG A 80 15.77 -20.56 6.06
C ARG A 80 14.59 -21.47 5.76
N THR A 81 13.91 -21.29 4.63
CA THR A 81 12.71 -22.07 4.28
C THR A 81 12.90 -22.98 3.07
N ASP A 82 13.86 -22.71 2.17
CA ASP A 82 14.15 -23.60 1.03
C ASP A 82 14.58 -24.99 1.53
N GLY A 83 13.94 -26.03 1.01
CA GLY A 83 14.19 -27.43 1.38
C GLY A 83 13.62 -27.84 2.75
N CYS A 84 12.87 -26.99 3.44
CA CYS A 84 12.33 -27.28 4.77
C CYS A 84 10.93 -27.90 4.75
N LEU A 85 10.65 -28.73 5.76
CA LEU A 85 9.37 -29.40 6.01
C LEU A 85 8.42 -28.53 6.85
N LEU A 86 8.15 -27.29 6.42
CA LEU A 86 7.49 -26.26 7.25
C LEU A 86 6.19 -26.74 7.92
N PHE A 87 5.26 -27.29 7.13
CA PHE A 87 3.96 -27.76 7.62
C PHE A 87 3.46 -29.02 6.90
N GLN A 88 4.34 -29.66 6.13
CA GLN A 88 4.03 -30.83 5.32
C GLN A 88 5.22 -31.80 5.32
N THR A 89 4.98 -33.04 4.88
CA THR A 89 5.96 -34.13 4.92
C THR A 89 6.96 -34.12 3.76
N SER A 90 6.70 -33.36 2.69
CA SER A 90 7.66 -33.10 1.61
C SER A 90 8.30 -31.72 1.74
N PRO A 91 9.58 -31.57 1.39
CA PRO A 91 10.26 -30.29 1.46
C PRO A 91 9.64 -29.29 0.48
N LEU A 92 9.42 -28.07 0.95
CA LEU A 92 9.03 -26.96 0.09
C LEU A 92 10.26 -26.44 -0.67
N LYS A 93 10.04 -25.97 -1.89
CA LYS A 93 11.06 -25.26 -2.66
C LYS A 93 10.73 -23.78 -2.66
N VAL A 94 11.70 -22.97 -2.22
CA VAL A 94 11.55 -21.52 -2.07
C VAL A 94 12.67 -20.84 -2.84
N ARG A 95 12.32 -20.06 -3.86
CA ARG A 95 13.28 -19.31 -4.66
C ARG A 95 12.86 -17.87 -4.81
N LEU A 96 13.84 -16.98 -4.91
CA LEU A 96 13.59 -15.61 -5.33
C LEU A 96 13.07 -15.60 -6.76
N SER A 97 12.11 -14.72 -7.03
CA SER A 97 11.59 -14.56 -8.39
C SER A 97 12.70 -14.05 -9.31
N SER A 98 12.81 -14.64 -10.50
CA SER A 98 13.58 -14.08 -11.61
C SER A 98 12.68 -13.38 -12.64
N LYS A 99 11.36 -13.62 -12.60
CA LYS A 99 10.40 -13.06 -13.53
C LYS A 99 10.03 -11.64 -13.10
N GLN A 100 10.24 -10.67 -14.00
CA GLN A 100 9.68 -9.33 -13.84
C GLN A 100 8.18 -9.42 -14.10
N THR A 101 7.40 -9.00 -13.12
CA THR A 101 5.94 -8.92 -13.23
C THR A 101 5.58 -7.60 -13.93
N PRO A 102 5.05 -7.63 -15.16
CA PRO A 102 4.91 -6.44 -16.00
C PRO A 102 4.00 -5.36 -15.39
N HIS A 103 3.02 -5.76 -14.57
CA HIS A 103 2.14 -4.85 -13.81
C HIS A 103 2.85 -3.89 -12.86
N PHE A 104 4.09 -4.21 -12.45
CA PHE A 104 4.90 -3.34 -11.59
C PHE A 104 5.88 -2.44 -12.37
N LEU A 105 5.91 -2.54 -13.71
CA LEU A 105 6.83 -1.76 -14.55
C LEU A 105 6.26 -0.40 -14.94
N SER A 106 4.94 -0.20 -14.85
CA SER A 106 4.25 1.00 -15.34
C SER A 106 4.43 2.22 -14.44
N ASP A 107 4.73 2.02 -13.15
CA ASP A 107 4.93 3.12 -12.21
C ASP A 107 5.82 2.67 -11.03
N SER A 108 7.14 2.82 -11.20
CA SER A 108 8.14 2.41 -10.19
C SER A 108 8.02 3.14 -8.85
N SER A 109 7.10 4.11 -8.72
CA SER A 109 6.94 4.96 -7.54
C SER A 109 5.51 5.00 -6.98
N ARG A 110 4.69 3.99 -7.29
CA ARG A 110 3.31 3.94 -6.79
C ARG A 110 3.28 3.89 -5.25
N PRO A 111 2.60 4.83 -4.56
CA PRO A 111 2.40 4.79 -3.12
C PRO A 111 1.61 3.55 -2.69
N LEU A 112 1.86 3.09 -1.46
CA LEU A 112 1.01 2.07 -0.85
C LEU A 112 -0.43 2.56 -0.66
N SER A 113 -1.37 1.61 -0.65
CA SER A 113 -2.74 1.91 -0.25
C SER A 113 -2.81 2.32 1.22
N HIS A 114 -3.89 3.01 1.61
CA HIS A 114 -4.09 3.46 2.99
C HIS A 114 -3.94 2.33 4.00
N ALA A 115 -4.57 1.17 3.75
CA ALA A 115 -4.49 0.02 4.64
C ALA A 115 -3.05 -0.50 4.78
N ARG A 116 -2.31 -0.61 3.66
CA ARG A 116 -0.92 -1.08 3.67
C ARG A 116 0.03 -0.10 4.39
N CYS A 117 -0.20 1.21 4.29
CA CYS A 117 0.53 2.18 5.10
C CYS A 117 0.33 1.95 6.60
N LEU A 118 -0.92 1.74 7.03
CA LEU A 118 -1.23 1.49 8.45
C LEU A 118 -0.58 0.19 8.94
N GLU A 119 -0.71 -0.89 8.18
CA GLU A 119 -0.14 -2.20 8.51
C GLU A 119 1.38 -2.13 8.65
N LEU A 120 2.07 -1.55 7.65
CA LEU A 120 3.52 -1.44 7.67
C LEU A 120 4.01 -0.56 8.83
N ALA A 121 3.39 0.60 9.05
CA ALA A 121 3.75 1.48 10.14
C ALA A 121 3.53 0.80 11.51
N ASN A 122 2.40 0.11 11.70
CA ASN A 122 2.11 -0.61 12.94
C ASN A 122 3.04 -1.80 13.15
N HIS A 123 3.41 -2.53 12.10
CA HIS A 123 4.35 -3.64 12.21
C HIS A 123 5.75 -3.16 12.62
N CYS A 124 6.24 -2.08 12.02
CA CYS A 124 7.61 -1.61 12.24
C CYS A 124 7.76 -0.72 13.49
N LEU A 125 6.77 0.12 13.78
CA LEU A 125 6.85 1.13 14.85
C LEU A 125 5.98 0.79 16.06
N GLY A 126 5.05 -0.17 15.90
CA GLY A 126 4.00 -0.44 16.88
C GLY A 126 2.87 0.60 16.82
N PHE A 127 1.71 0.24 17.36
CA PHE A 127 0.51 1.09 17.38
C PHE A 127 0.70 2.44 18.09
N ASN A 128 1.67 2.54 19.00
CA ASN A 128 1.99 3.77 19.74
C ASN A 128 3.25 4.48 19.21
N GLY A 129 3.85 3.97 18.12
CA GLY A 129 5.07 4.53 17.54
C GLY A 129 4.83 5.76 16.67
N TRP A 130 3.58 5.98 16.26
CA TRP A 130 3.20 7.06 15.35
C TRP A 130 1.75 7.52 15.59
N THR A 131 1.43 8.74 15.20
CA THR A 131 0.07 9.31 15.23
C THR A 131 -0.24 10.09 13.97
N SER A 132 -1.53 10.29 13.69
CA SER A 132 -2.01 11.15 12.61
C SER A 132 -3.01 12.18 13.14
N ASP A 133 -2.81 13.44 12.75
CA ASP A 133 -3.62 14.57 13.20
C ASP A 133 -4.10 15.38 11.99
N ILE A 134 -5.41 15.58 11.88
CA ILE A 134 -6.00 16.39 10.81
C ILE A 134 -5.84 17.86 11.20
N ILE A 135 -5.01 18.59 10.46
CA ILE A 135 -4.81 20.04 10.65
C ILE A 135 -5.99 20.80 10.02
N THR A 136 -6.40 20.41 8.82
CA THR A 136 -7.46 21.11 8.09
C THR A 136 -8.24 20.14 7.21
N LEU A 137 -9.56 20.24 7.23
CA LEU A 137 -10.47 19.56 6.30
C LEU A 137 -11.49 20.60 5.83
N LYS A 138 -11.51 20.90 4.53
CA LYS A 138 -12.36 21.96 3.96
C LYS A 138 -13.08 21.47 2.71
N GLU A 139 -14.36 21.83 2.60
CA GLU A 139 -15.10 21.77 1.35
C GLU A 139 -14.66 22.96 0.48
N LEU A 140 -14.19 22.67 -0.73
CA LEU A 140 -13.64 23.63 -1.71
C LEU A 140 -14.59 23.87 -2.88
N THR A 141 -15.80 23.30 -2.83
CA THR A 141 -16.83 23.43 -3.86
C THR A 141 -17.24 24.89 -4.03
N ASN A 142 -17.12 25.45 -5.24
CA ASN A 142 -17.66 26.76 -5.53
C ASN A 142 -19.19 26.67 -5.74
N LYS A 143 -19.96 27.59 -5.15
CA LYS A 143 -21.44 27.59 -5.25
C LYS A 143 -21.94 27.98 -6.64
N GLU A 144 -21.07 28.51 -7.49
CA GLU A 144 -21.40 29.08 -8.80
C GLU A 144 -21.35 28.04 -9.94
N GLU A 145 -20.87 26.80 -9.69
CA GLU A 145 -20.62 25.77 -10.72
C GLU A 145 -21.78 24.75 -10.87
N GLU A 146 -23.02 25.18 -10.70
CA GLU A 146 -24.18 24.29 -10.83
C GLU A 146 -24.79 24.39 -12.23
N GLU A 147 -24.45 23.43 -13.10
CA GLU A 147 -25.05 23.32 -14.42
C GLU A 147 -26.48 22.74 -14.33
N GLU A 148 -27.49 23.55 -14.68
CA GLU A 148 -28.86 23.08 -14.95
C GLU A 148 -28.93 22.46 -16.35
N GLY A 149 -28.42 21.23 -16.48
CA GLY A 149 -28.68 20.37 -17.63
C GLY A 149 -29.96 19.57 -17.42
N GLY A 150 -30.90 19.61 -18.37
CA GLY A 150 -32.18 18.90 -18.29
C GLY A 150 -32.01 17.41 -17.99
N GLY A 151 -32.54 16.97 -16.83
CA GLY A 151 -32.44 15.58 -16.34
C GLY A 151 -31.97 15.44 -14.88
N GLY A 152 -31.66 16.53 -14.18
CA GLY A 152 -31.31 16.55 -12.75
C GLY A 152 -30.14 17.52 -12.50
N ARG A 153 -30.09 18.15 -11.31
CA ARG A 153 -29.01 19.10 -10.97
C ARG A 153 -27.69 18.34 -10.81
N ARG A 154 -26.81 18.41 -11.81
CA ARG A 154 -25.45 17.88 -11.75
C ARG A 154 -24.65 18.75 -10.79
N ARG A 155 -24.03 18.13 -9.80
CA ARG A 155 -23.23 18.82 -8.78
C ARG A 155 -21.81 18.28 -8.79
N ARG A 156 -20.87 19.19 -8.58
CA ARG A 156 -19.47 18.89 -8.28
C ARG A 156 -19.25 19.10 -6.79
N LEU A 157 -18.51 18.21 -6.13
CA LEU A 157 -18.07 18.39 -4.75
C LEU A 157 -16.56 18.24 -4.69
N ARG A 158 -15.88 19.18 -4.02
CA ARG A 158 -14.43 19.17 -3.85
C ARG A 158 -14.08 19.26 -2.37
N PHE A 159 -13.17 18.43 -1.91
CA PHE A 159 -12.65 18.47 -0.54
C PHE A 159 -11.12 18.54 -0.54
N GLY A 160 -10.56 19.36 0.34
CA GLY A 160 -9.14 19.43 0.63
C GLY A 160 -8.86 19.01 2.08
N CYS A 161 -7.78 18.25 2.29
CA CYS A 161 -7.31 17.83 3.60
C CYS A 161 -5.81 18.11 3.75
N LEU A 162 -5.42 18.63 4.91
CA LEU A 162 -4.04 18.72 5.38
C LEU A 162 -3.93 17.94 6.68
N LEU A 163 -3.01 16.98 6.72
CA LEU A 163 -2.79 16.05 7.82
C LEU A 163 -1.31 16.07 8.22
N GLN A 164 -1.03 15.84 9.50
CA GLN A 164 0.32 15.67 10.03
C GLN A 164 0.49 14.25 10.57
N LEU A 165 1.58 13.60 10.20
CA LEU A 165 2.08 12.41 10.86
C LEU A 165 3.13 12.82 11.88
N SER A 166 3.06 12.23 13.06
CA SER A 166 4.03 12.44 14.12
C SER A 166 4.64 11.10 14.54
N PHE A 167 5.94 11.08 14.78
CA PHE A 167 6.70 9.92 15.25
C PHE A 167 7.39 10.28 16.56
N PRO A 168 6.66 10.29 17.71
CA PRO A 168 7.18 10.84 18.96
C PRO A 168 8.51 10.24 19.44
N PRO A 169 8.73 8.91 19.36
CA PRO A 169 10.01 8.31 19.76
C PRO A 169 11.21 8.81 18.93
N HIS A 170 10.96 9.23 17.69
CA HIS A 170 11.98 9.67 16.74
C HIS A 170 12.07 11.20 16.64
N ARG A 171 11.15 11.94 17.30
CA ARG A 171 11.04 13.41 17.21
C ARG A 171 10.92 13.92 15.77
N GLN A 172 10.30 13.12 14.91
CA GLN A 172 10.05 13.46 13.52
C GLN A 172 8.57 13.77 13.31
N THR A 173 8.29 14.69 12.40
CA THR A 173 6.93 14.96 11.92
C THR A 173 6.99 15.19 10.42
N THR A 174 5.95 14.78 9.70
CA THR A 174 5.77 15.11 8.29
C THR A 174 4.32 15.50 8.04
N ARG A 175 4.05 16.21 6.96
CA ARG A 175 2.70 16.61 6.58
C ARG A 175 2.36 16.04 5.23
N GLY A 176 1.08 15.76 5.05
CA GLY A 176 0.53 15.45 3.75
C GLY A 176 -0.75 16.19 3.45
N ALA A 177 -0.96 16.47 2.18
CA ALA A 177 -2.11 17.17 1.67
C ALA A 177 -2.73 16.40 0.50
N ALA A 178 -4.05 16.45 0.41
CA ALA A 178 -4.77 15.91 -0.73
C ALA A 178 -6.01 16.74 -1.05
N VAL A 179 -6.37 16.73 -2.33
CA VAL A 179 -7.62 17.29 -2.83
C VAL A 179 -8.31 16.22 -3.65
N VAL A 180 -9.61 16.02 -3.40
CA VAL A 180 -10.44 15.06 -4.14
C VAL A 180 -11.69 15.75 -4.64
N GLU A 181 -12.19 15.29 -5.77
CA GLU A 181 -13.37 15.81 -6.43
C GLU A 181 -14.25 14.64 -6.89
N ASP A 182 -15.57 14.81 -6.81
CA ASP A 182 -16.54 13.90 -7.43
C ASP A 182 -17.66 14.73 -8.09
N SER A 183 -18.15 14.26 -9.24
CA SER A 183 -19.27 14.85 -9.97
C SER A 183 -20.41 13.85 -10.05
N PHE A 184 -21.61 14.25 -9.65
CA PHE A 184 -22.76 13.34 -9.58
C PHE A 184 -24.08 14.05 -9.85
N THR A 185 -25.08 13.28 -10.29
CA THR A 185 -26.45 13.76 -10.43
C THR A 185 -27.14 13.73 -9.08
N CYS A 186 -27.58 14.89 -8.59
CA CYS A 186 -28.23 15.00 -7.30
C CYS A 186 -29.72 14.67 -7.43
N THR A 187 -30.11 13.42 -7.14
CA THR A 187 -31.51 12.98 -7.12
C THR A 187 -32.23 13.28 -5.80
N GLY A 188 -31.50 13.64 -4.74
CA GLY A 188 -32.04 13.99 -3.43
C GLY A 188 -30.95 14.37 -2.41
N PRO A 189 -31.32 14.87 -1.22
CA PRO A 189 -30.37 15.27 -0.17
C PRO A 189 -29.53 14.11 0.38
N ASP A 190 -30.08 12.90 0.41
CA ASP A 190 -29.37 11.71 0.93
C ASP A 190 -28.16 11.34 0.07
N VAL A 191 -28.30 11.42 -1.26
CA VAL A 191 -27.19 11.18 -2.20
C VAL A 191 -26.07 12.18 -1.97
N LEU A 192 -26.40 13.45 -1.75
CA LEU A 192 -25.41 14.48 -1.46
C LEU A 192 -24.67 14.20 -0.14
N LEU A 193 -25.38 13.79 0.91
CA LEU A 193 -24.77 13.42 2.19
C LEU A 193 -23.85 12.20 2.06
N GLN A 194 -24.29 11.17 1.35
CA GLN A 194 -23.48 9.97 1.09
C GLN A 194 -22.20 10.32 0.32
N LYS A 195 -22.32 11.15 -0.73
CA LYS A 195 -21.17 11.61 -1.53
C LYS A 195 -20.20 12.46 -0.70
N ARG A 196 -20.69 13.37 0.14
CA ARG A 196 -19.87 14.14 1.08
C ARG A 196 -19.09 13.23 2.04
N CYS A 197 -19.76 12.26 2.66
CA CYS A 197 -19.10 11.35 3.60
C CYS A 197 -18.01 10.51 2.91
N LYS A 198 -18.30 10.00 1.70
CA LYS A 198 -17.34 9.26 0.89
C LYS A 198 -16.10 10.11 0.56
N LEU A 199 -16.30 11.32 0.04
CA LEU A 199 -15.22 12.25 -0.30
C LEU A 199 -14.39 12.66 0.93
N GLN A 200 -15.04 12.95 2.06
CA GLN A 200 -14.34 13.30 3.31
C GLN A 200 -13.49 12.14 3.85
N LYS A 201 -13.94 10.88 3.68
CA LYS A 201 -13.12 9.72 4.00
C LYS A 201 -11.94 9.61 3.03
N GLN A 202 -12.20 9.64 1.73
CA GLN A 202 -11.18 9.49 0.69
C GLN A 202 -10.08 10.56 0.75
N VAL A 203 -10.43 11.83 1.00
CA VAL A 203 -9.44 12.91 1.07
C VAL A 203 -8.49 12.75 2.25
N ARG A 204 -9.00 12.24 3.39
CA ARG A 204 -8.18 11.98 4.58
C ARG A 204 -7.22 10.83 4.34
N GLU A 205 -7.72 9.76 3.73
CA GLU A 205 -6.91 8.58 3.37
C GLU A 205 -5.81 8.96 2.37
N LYS A 206 -6.14 9.74 1.32
CA LYS A 206 -5.14 10.23 0.36
C LYS A 206 -4.10 11.15 0.99
N ALA A 207 -4.52 12.07 1.87
CA ALA A 207 -3.58 12.95 2.57
C ALA A 207 -2.63 12.17 3.49
N LEU A 208 -3.13 11.12 4.16
CA LEU A 208 -2.32 10.22 4.98
C LEU A 208 -1.32 9.43 4.15
N VAL A 209 -1.75 8.83 3.04
CA VAL A 209 -0.86 8.10 2.13
C VAL A 209 0.24 9.03 1.60
N GLN A 210 -0.13 10.24 1.17
CA GLN A 210 0.85 11.21 0.69
C GLN A 210 1.83 11.65 1.78
N ALA A 211 1.40 11.79 3.04
CA ALA A 211 2.32 12.04 4.15
C ALA A 211 3.34 10.89 4.30
N PHE A 212 2.87 9.64 4.24
CA PHE A 212 3.72 8.45 4.38
C PHE A 212 4.74 8.27 3.25
N THR A 213 4.51 8.76 2.03
CA THR A 213 5.51 8.65 0.93
C THR A 213 6.81 9.41 1.21
N THR A 214 6.76 10.39 2.11
CA THR A 214 7.94 11.12 2.58
C THR A 214 8.68 10.40 3.70
N VAL A 215 8.13 9.32 4.26
CA VAL A 215 8.69 8.60 5.40
C VAL A 215 9.55 7.43 4.92
N LEU A 216 10.71 7.28 5.55
CA LEU A 216 11.63 6.15 5.39
C LEU A 216 11.76 5.43 6.73
N LEU A 217 11.61 4.11 6.70
CA LEU A 217 11.84 3.25 7.86
C LEU A 217 13.18 2.53 7.68
N ILE A 218 14.15 2.85 8.53
CA ILE A 218 15.49 2.27 8.49
C ILE A 218 15.54 1.15 9.52
N LEU A 219 15.54 -0.09 9.05
CA LEU A 219 15.67 -1.29 9.87
C LEU A 219 17.15 -1.54 10.17
N LEU A 220 17.48 -1.56 11.46
CA LEU A 220 18.81 -1.90 11.95
C LEU A 220 18.83 -3.39 12.32
N GLY A 221 19.90 -4.11 11.99
CA GLY A 221 20.03 -5.56 12.23
C GLY A 221 19.91 -6.05 13.68
N ASN A 222 19.71 -5.16 14.65
CA ASN A 222 19.37 -5.49 16.05
C ASN A 222 17.85 -5.41 16.34
N GLY A 223 17.01 -5.28 15.31
CA GLY A 223 15.57 -5.14 15.43
C GLY A 223 15.08 -3.73 15.78
N LYS A 224 15.99 -2.74 15.90
CA LYS A 224 15.59 -1.34 16.07
C LYS A 224 15.21 -0.72 14.73
N VAL A 225 14.21 0.15 14.75
CA VAL A 225 13.79 0.94 13.59
C VAL A 225 14.12 2.40 13.85
N MET A 226 14.60 3.11 12.83
CA MET A 226 14.74 4.55 12.83
C MET A 226 13.83 5.15 11.76
N VAL A 227 13.17 6.26 12.08
CA VAL A 227 12.32 6.98 11.14
C VAL A 227 13.09 8.18 10.60
N GLU A 228 13.15 8.30 9.28
CA GLU A 228 13.68 9.46 8.58
C GLU A 228 12.59 10.04 7.67
N VAL A 229 12.56 11.37 7.52
CA VAL A 229 11.60 12.08 6.68
C VAL A 229 12.36 12.74 5.54
N LYS A 230 12.03 12.38 4.30
CA LYS A 230 12.55 13.02 3.09
C LYS A 230 12.25 14.52 3.16
N GLN A 231 13.27 15.35 3.02
CA GLN A 231 13.08 16.79 2.89
C GLN A 231 12.42 17.06 1.53
N THR A 232 11.11 17.29 1.55
CA THR A 232 10.40 17.86 0.41
C THR A 232 10.50 19.39 0.48
N SER A 233 10.79 20.02 -0.65
CA SER A 233 10.98 21.47 -0.77
C SER A 233 9.78 22.33 -0.31
N ASP A 234 8.64 21.70 -0.02
CA ASP A 234 7.41 22.32 0.50
C ASP A 234 7.39 22.48 2.03
N GLN A 235 8.47 22.16 2.74
CA GLN A 235 8.66 22.55 4.14
C GLN A 235 8.96 24.06 4.26
N PHE A 236 8.10 24.90 3.70
CA PHE A 236 8.08 26.32 4.03
C PHE A 236 7.55 26.48 5.47
N LEU A 237 8.33 27.22 6.24
CA LEU A 237 8.16 27.54 7.65
C LEU A 237 6.72 28.00 7.99
N PRO A 238 6.19 27.70 9.18
CA PRO A 238 4.93 28.25 9.65
C PRO A 238 5.13 29.70 10.11
N GLU A 239 5.55 30.58 9.22
CA GLU A 239 5.51 32.03 9.44
C GLU A 239 4.84 32.68 8.23
N GLN A 240 3.54 32.91 8.39
CA GLN A 240 2.71 33.80 7.55
C GLN A 240 2.65 33.47 6.05
N ILE A 241 1.75 32.55 5.67
CA ILE A 241 1.15 32.61 4.34
C ILE A 241 -0.35 32.83 4.51
N GLU A 242 -0.69 34.11 4.57
CA GLU A 242 -2.03 34.60 4.26
C GLU A 242 -2.22 34.45 2.74
N GLY A 243 -2.98 33.43 2.33
CA GLY A 243 -3.82 33.55 1.14
C GLY A 243 -3.35 32.97 -0.20
N VAL A 244 -2.20 32.30 -0.35
CA VAL A 244 -1.88 31.64 -1.64
C VAL A 244 -1.18 30.30 -1.43
N LEU A 245 -1.88 29.21 -1.72
CA LEU A 245 -1.32 27.85 -1.81
C LEU A 245 -1.20 27.51 -3.30
N GLN A 246 0.00 27.61 -3.86
CA GLN A 246 0.26 27.23 -5.24
C GLN A 246 0.34 25.71 -5.32
N VAL A 247 -0.68 25.10 -5.90
CA VAL A 247 -0.76 23.65 -6.09
C VAL A 247 -0.21 23.32 -7.47
N ASN A 248 0.87 22.53 -7.55
CA ASN A 248 1.28 21.93 -8.81
C ASN A 248 0.22 20.88 -9.20
N GLU A 249 -0.36 21.06 -10.39
CA GLU A 249 -1.34 20.17 -10.98
C GLU A 249 -0.65 18.86 -11.40
N PHE A 250 -0.80 17.81 -10.60
CA PHE A 250 -0.50 16.44 -11.03
C PHE A 250 -1.77 15.86 -11.65
N SER A 251 -1.70 15.49 -12.94
CA SER A 251 -2.79 14.80 -13.64
C SER A 251 -2.92 13.38 -13.10
N TRP A 252 -3.82 13.18 -12.15
CA TRP A 252 -4.23 11.85 -11.68
C TRP A 252 -5.29 11.28 -12.63
N SER A 253 -4.87 10.90 -13.84
CA SER A 253 -5.71 10.10 -14.71
C SER A 253 -5.63 8.64 -14.22
N GLU A 254 -6.79 8.09 -13.84
CA GLU A 254 -7.04 6.65 -13.66
C GLU A 254 -6.36 5.97 -12.45
N PHE A 255 -6.89 6.25 -11.26
CA PHE A 255 -6.76 5.34 -10.12
C PHE A 255 -8.13 4.72 -9.85
N ASP A 256 -8.34 3.50 -10.32
CA ASP A 256 -9.38 2.63 -9.79
C ASP A 256 -8.79 1.91 -8.55
N PRO A 257 -9.26 2.20 -7.32
CA PRO A 257 -8.76 1.56 -6.11
C PRO A 257 -9.18 0.09 -5.98
N ASP A 258 -10.12 -0.40 -6.81
CA ASP A 258 -10.65 -1.77 -6.71
C ASP A 258 -9.90 -2.79 -7.60
N GLU A 259 -8.91 -2.38 -8.41
CA GLU A 259 -8.11 -3.31 -9.23
C GLU A 259 -6.88 -3.90 -8.52
N GLU A 260 -6.58 -3.51 -7.28
CA GLU A 260 -5.46 -4.11 -6.53
C GLU A 260 -5.74 -5.54 -6.04
N ASP A 261 -7.00 -5.98 -6.05
CA ASP A 261 -7.46 -7.26 -5.52
C ASP A 261 -8.47 -7.95 -6.47
N GLY A 262 -8.06 -8.24 -7.71
CA GLY A 262 -8.98 -8.86 -8.67
C GLY A 262 -8.44 -9.29 -10.03
N GLY A 263 -7.12 -9.32 -10.24
CA GLY A 263 -6.54 -9.87 -11.46
C GLY A 263 -6.47 -11.40 -11.41
N ASP A 264 -7.52 -12.08 -11.84
CA ASP A 264 -7.49 -13.48 -12.28
C ASP A 264 -6.73 -13.56 -13.62
N GLU A 265 -5.41 -13.35 -13.57
CA GLU A 265 -4.54 -13.68 -14.69
C GLU A 265 -3.89 -15.04 -14.44
N GLU A 266 -4.20 -15.96 -15.36
CA GLU A 266 -3.59 -17.27 -15.51
C GLU A 266 -2.07 -17.09 -15.70
N TRP A 267 -1.31 -17.36 -14.66
CA TRP A 267 0.15 -17.35 -14.74
C TRP A 267 0.57 -18.50 -15.63
N ASP A 268 0.93 -18.19 -16.87
CA ASP A 268 1.48 -19.17 -17.80
C ASP A 268 2.86 -19.60 -17.28
N LEU A 269 2.86 -20.68 -16.51
CA LEU A 269 4.04 -21.31 -15.89
C LEU A 269 4.80 -22.14 -16.93
N THR A 270 5.17 -21.53 -18.04
CA THR A 270 6.20 -22.10 -18.89
C THR A 270 7.57 -21.69 -18.36
N VAL A 271 8.43 -22.68 -18.15
CA VAL A 271 9.84 -22.52 -17.83
C VAL A 271 10.63 -23.22 -18.94
N SER A 272 11.55 -22.48 -19.54
CA SER A 272 12.66 -23.03 -20.34
C SER A 272 13.81 -23.43 -19.44
#